data_AF-A0A971J5Y2-F1
#
_entry.id   AF-A0A971J5Y2-F1
#
_cell.length_a   1.000
_cell.length_b   1.000
_cell.length_c   1.000
_cell.angle_alpha   90.00
_cell.angle_beta   90.00
_cell.angle_gamma   90.00
#
_symmetry.space_group_name_H-M   'P 1'
#
loop_
_entity.id
_entity.type
_entity.pdbx_description
1 polymer ?
#
loop_
_entity_poly.entity_id
_entity_poly.type
_entity_poly.pdbx_seq_one_letter_code
_entity_poly.pdbx_strand_id
1 'polypeptide(L)'
;MANVTIDGIKVSVPDGSTILQAAQVAGVRVPTLCYHPDQAVKANCRVCVCEVEGQRLLQAACSQPVYDGMVVKTHSPKVVEARKTILELILAHHPQDCLSCIRNQNCELQALAEEYAIRENPFEKMVRGLPKDTSTPSIVRDPDKCVLCRRCVYACSVFQSVNALGLENRGNHAMVVPSLGKDLLDSPCVMCGQCIHACPVGAITENEQIDEFLAAVADPDKVVVTQIAPAIRVAIGEEVGMKTGEMPMEVFVAGLRQLGFDYVLHTNFTADLTILEEGNELLKRLKEGGKLPMFTSCSPGWINFCETFYPDLLDNLSTCKSPQQMFGALVKTYWAEKMGIDPAKIYSVSIMPCTAKKFEASRPEMKDSGFRDVDLVLTTREVGRLFRMAGIDFSKLAPSKFDSWMGAYTGAAVIFGATGGVMEAALRTVYEVVTGKTLEDLNFTFARGMEGIKEAEIDLDGTKVKVAIGHGLANARKLMDQVRAGQSPYHFIEIMACPGGCIGGGGQPLTKANVKRAERIDAIYVEDEGLPLRKSHENPEVKVLYEEFLHEPLGHKSHELLHTHYTPKNKKFL
;
A
#
# COMPACT_ATOMS: atom_id res chain seq x y z
N MET A 1 -7.94 34.93 14.39
CA MET A 1 -6.49 34.65 14.25
C MET A 1 -5.86 34.92 15.59
N ALA A 2 -4.99 34.03 16.05
CA ALA A 2 -4.26 34.17 17.31
C ALA A 2 -2.82 34.60 17.03
N ASN A 3 -2.36 35.65 17.71
CA ASN A 3 -0.97 36.10 17.64
C ASN A 3 -0.19 35.46 18.78
N VAL A 4 0.81 34.67 18.46
CA VAL A 4 1.60 33.92 19.43
C VAL A 4 3.09 34.14 19.22
N THR A 5 3.85 33.98 20.30
CA THR A 5 5.31 34.05 20.27
C THR A 5 5.88 32.67 20.53
N ILE A 6 6.55 32.07 19.54
CA ILE A 6 7.24 30.79 19.68
C ILE A 6 8.75 31.07 19.65
N ASP A 7 9.45 30.80 20.76
CA ASP A 7 10.90 31.01 20.86
C ASP A 7 11.34 32.43 20.44
N GLY A 8 10.55 33.44 20.80
CA GLY A 8 10.78 34.85 20.46
C GLY A 8 10.27 35.27 19.07
N ILE A 9 9.83 34.33 18.23
CA ILE A 9 9.29 34.60 16.89
C ILE A 9 7.79 34.81 16.98
N LYS A 10 7.32 35.99 16.57
CA LYS A 10 5.89 36.31 16.51
C LYS A 10 5.28 35.75 15.23
N VAL A 11 4.20 34.98 15.36
CA VAL A 11 3.44 34.43 14.23
C VAL A 11 1.94 34.62 14.46
N SER A 12 1.19 34.70 13.36
CA SER A 12 -0.27 34.74 13.38
C SER A 12 -0.79 33.45 12.76
N VAL A 13 -1.68 32.76 13.46
CA VAL A 13 -2.26 31.48 13.01
C VAL A 13 -3.78 31.48 13.12
N PRO A 14 -4.49 30.63 12.35
CA PRO A 14 -5.93 30.47 12.49
C PRO A 14 -6.32 30.08 13.91
N ASP A 15 -7.49 30.55 14.37
CA ASP A 15 -7.99 30.21 15.70
C ASP A 15 -8.23 28.69 15.81
N GLY A 16 -7.92 28.11 16.97
CA GLY A 16 -7.98 26.66 17.17
C GLY A 16 -6.74 25.88 16.70
N SER A 17 -5.75 26.55 16.10
CA SER A 17 -4.45 25.93 15.80
C SER A 17 -3.78 25.41 17.08
N THR A 18 -3.01 24.34 16.97
CA THR A 18 -2.19 23.80 18.07
C THR A 18 -0.84 24.52 18.16
N ILE A 19 -0.17 24.44 19.31
CA ILE A 19 1.21 24.94 19.45
C ILE A 19 2.12 24.30 18.39
N LEU A 20 1.94 23.02 18.07
CA LEU A 20 2.75 22.34 17.05
C LEU A 20 2.61 22.99 15.67
N GLN A 21 1.38 23.37 15.29
CA GLN A 21 1.13 24.07 14.02
C GLN A 21 1.69 25.49 14.04
N ALA A 22 1.56 26.21 15.15
CA ALA A 22 2.18 27.53 15.30
C ALA A 22 3.71 27.49 15.23
N ALA A 23 4.33 26.46 15.83
CA ALA A 23 5.76 26.25 15.75
C ALA A 23 6.22 25.97 14.30
N GLN A 24 5.45 25.20 13.52
CA GLN A 24 5.73 24.98 12.09
C GLN A 24 5.73 26.30 11.30
N VAL A 25 4.75 27.19 11.53
CA VAL A 25 4.69 28.51 10.90
C VAL A 25 5.87 29.39 11.32
N ALA A 26 6.31 29.27 12.58
CA ALA A 26 7.48 29.99 13.09
C ALA A 26 8.82 29.43 12.60
N GLY A 27 8.84 28.33 11.83
CA GLY A 27 10.06 27.64 11.42
C GLY A 27 10.76 26.90 12.56
N VAL A 28 10.06 26.63 13.67
CA VAL A 28 10.58 25.96 14.86
C VAL A 28 10.17 24.48 14.86
N ARG A 29 11.16 23.58 14.90
CA ARG A 29 10.92 22.14 14.94
C ARG A 29 10.66 21.66 16.37
N VAL A 30 9.43 21.20 16.61
CA VAL A 30 9.08 20.45 17.83
C VAL A 30 9.07 18.96 17.53
N PRO A 31 9.84 18.12 18.24
CA PRO A 31 9.89 16.68 17.97
C PRO A 31 8.59 15.98 18.34
N THR A 32 8.29 14.91 17.60
CA THR A 32 7.08 14.10 17.80
C THR A 32 7.39 12.63 17.63
N LEU A 33 6.60 11.76 18.29
CA LEU A 33 6.69 10.30 18.10
C LEU A 33 5.32 9.66 17.87
N CYS A 34 4.35 9.88 18.78
CA CYS A 34 2.98 9.37 18.61
C CYS A 34 2.10 10.20 17.68
N TYR A 35 2.48 11.46 17.44
CA TYR A 35 1.77 12.31 16.50
C TYR A 35 2.05 11.82 15.08
N HIS A 36 1.00 11.84 14.26
CA HIS A 36 1.07 11.53 12.85
C HIS A 36 0.17 12.55 12.15
N PRO A 37 0.65 13.24 11.10
CA PRO A 37 -0.07 14.38 10.50
C PRO A 37 -1.46 13.99 9.98
N ASP A 38 -1.60 12.80 9.40
CA ASP A 38 -2.90 12.35 8.89
C ASP A 38 -3.86 11.77 9.94
N GLN A 39 -3.46 11.65 11.21
CA GLN A 39 -4.28 10.98 12.23
C GLN A 39 -4.72 11.94 13.34
N ALA A 40 -5.85 11.64 14.00
CA ALA A 40 -6.24 12.40 15.19
C ALA A 40 -5.16 12.35 16.28
N VAL A 41 -5.06 13.43 17.05
CA VAL A 41 -4.03 13.61 18.07
C VAL A 41 -4.25 12.67 19.26
N LYS A 42 -3.20 11.98 19.70
CA LYS A 42 -3.23 11.08 20.88
C LYS A 42 -2.65 11.72 22.15
N ALA A 43 -1.69 12.62 21.99
CA ALA A 43 -0.96 13.29 23.07
C ALA A 43 -0.33 12.36 24.15
N ASN A 44 -0.08 11.07 23.85
CA ASN A 44 0.32 10.09 24.86
C ASN A 44 1.84 9.95 25.05
N CYS A 45 2.67 10.11 24.02
CA CYS A 45 4.12 9.92 24.15
C CYS A 45 4.84 11.06 24.88
N ARG A 46 4.22 12.25 24.96
CA ARG A 46 4.78 13.46 25.58
C ARG A 46 6.13 13.97 25.03
N VAL A 47 6.68 13.40 23.96
CA VAL A 47 7.92 13.90 23.30
C VAL A 47 7.80 15.36 22.83
N CYS A 48 6.60 15.80 22.44
CA CYS A 48 6.35 17.17 21.98
C CYS A 48 6.08 18.20 23.10
N VAL A 49 6.53 17.94 24.33
CA VAL A 49 6.30 18.89 25.44
C VAL A 49 6.98 20.24 25.18
N CYS A 50 6.34 21.32 25.61
CA CYS A 50 6.83 22.69 25.55
C CYS A 50 6.43 23.46 26.82
N GLU A 51 7.12 24.56 27.08
CA GLU A 51 6.82 25.44 28.20
C GLU A 51 5.97 26.60 27.70
N VAL A 52 4.90 26.92 28.45
CA VAL A 52 4.00 28.03 28.14
C VAL A 52 4.08 29.00 29.32
N GLU A 53 4.37 30.28 29.05
CA GLU A 53 4.48 31.27 30.12
C GLU A 53 3.18 31.40 30.92
N GLY A 54 3.31 31.49 32.24
CA GLY A 54 2.17 31.46 33.17
C GLY A 54 1.64 30.06 33.51
N GLN A 55 2.10 29.00 32.83
CA GLN A 55 1.69 27.62 33.12
C GLN A 55 2.75 26.85 33.92
N ARG A 56 2.31 26.15 34.97
CA ARG A 56 3.19 25.36 35.84
C ARG A 56 3.73 24.09 35.17
N LEU A 57 2.86 23.41 34.42
CA LEU A 57 3.15 22.13 33.77
C LEU A 57 3.54 22.33 32.30
N LEU A 58 4.40 21.45 31.79
CA LEU A 58 4.73 21.41 30.37
C LEU A 58 3.53 20.90 29.56
N GLN A 59 3.22 21.58 28.47
CA GLN A 59 2.09 21.26 27.59
C GLN A 59 2.54 20.44 26.39
N ALA A 60 1.71 19.49 25.96
CA ALA A 60 1.98 18.76 24.72
C ALA A 60 1.62 19.64 23.52
N ALA A 61 2.63 20.02 22.73
CA ALA A 61 2.43 20.94 21.63
C ALA A 61 1.43 20.42 20.59
N CYS A 62 1.37 19.10 20.39
CA CYS A 62 0.49 18.48 19.39
C CYS A 62 -1.01 18.58 19.72
N SER A 63 -1.38 18.84 20.98
CA SER A 63 -2.80 18.86 21.41
C SER A 63 -3.23 20.18 22.04
N GLN A 64 -2.30 21.02 22.48
CA GLN A 64 -2.63 22.26 23.15
C GLN A 64 -3.00 23.33 22.12
N PRO A 65 -4.25 23.85 22.13
CA PRO A 65 -4.62 24.98 21.28
C PRO A 65 -3.90 26.25 21.71
N VAL A 66 -3.58 27.09 20.74
CA VAL A 66 -3.03 28.42 21.01
C VAL A 66 -4.12 29.42 21.38
N TYR A 67 -3.74 30.45 22.14
CA TYR A 67 -4.57 31.62 22.43
C TYR A 67 -3.78 32.89 22.15
N ASP A 68 -4.48 34.00 21.92
CA ASP A 68 -3.83 35.28 21.61
C ASP A 68 -2.93 35.75 22.77
N GLY A 69 -1.74 36.23 22.43
CA GLY A 69 -0.71 36.62 23.40
C GLY A 69 0.06 35.45 24.04
N MET A 70 -0.18 34.20 23.63
CA MET A 70 0.54 33.04 24.16
C MET A 70 2.03 33.11 23.83
N VAL A 71 2.88 32.88 24.85
CA VAL A 71 4.34 32.80 24.71
C VAL A 71 4.78 31.38 25.04
N VAL A 72 5.45 30.73 24.07
CA VAL A 72 5.89 29.33 24.15
C VAL A 72 7.40 29.25 24.01
N LYS A 73 8.04 28.47 24.89
CA LYS A 73 9.44 28.09 24.80
C LYS A 73 9.53 26.60 24.48
N THR A 74 10.15 26.25 23.35
CA THR A 74 10.22 24.86 22.87
C THR A 74 11.53 24.15 23.22
N HIS A 75 12.51 24.89 23.73
CA HIS A 75 13.88 24.42 24.00
C HIS A 75 14.47 24.96 25.32
N SER A 76 13.63 25.35 26.30
CA SER A 76 14.13 25.70 27.64
C SER A 76 14.86 24.50 28.29
N PRO A 77 15.80 24.72 29.23
CA PRO A 77 16.49 23.61 29.91
C PRO A 77 15.53 22.59 30.52
N LYS A 78 14.40 23.06 31.07
CA LYS A 78 13.33 22.22 31.61
C LYS A 78 12.66 21.35 30.53
N VAL A 79 12.43 21.88 29.33
CA VAL A 79 11.83 21.13 28.21
C VAL A 79 12.80 20.09 27.67
N VAL A 80 14.07 20.45 27.49
CA VAL A 80 15.11 19.53 27.00
C VAL A 80 15.27 18.36 27.96
N GLU A 81 15.40 18.62 29.26
CA GLU A 81 15.52 17.57 30.28
C GLU A 81 14.29 16.65 30.27
N ALA A 82 13.08 17.22 30.26
CA ALA A 82 11.86 16.43 30.25
C ALA A 82 11.77 15.50 29.03
N ARG A 83 12.14 15.99 27.83
CA ARG A 83 12.15 15.17 26.61
C ARG A 83 13.19 14.05 26.69
N LYS A 84 14.38 14.35 27.21
CA LYS A 84 15.45 13.37 27.41
C LYS A 84 14.98 12.26 28.35
N THR A 85 14.45 12.59 29.52
CA THR A 85 13.90 11.61 30.47
C THR A 85 12.79 10.76 29.85
N ILE A 86 11.88 11.36 29.07
CA ILE A 86 10.81 10.62 28.38
C ILE A 86 11.38 9.59 27.40
N LEU A 87 12.38 9.98 26.61
CA LEU A 87 13.03 9.10 25.64
C LEU A 87 13.81 7.99 26.34
N GLU A 88 14.52 8.28 27.42
CA GLU A 88 15.22 7.30 28.26
C GLU A 88 14.24 6.26 28.85
N LEU A 89 13.08 6.68 29.32
CA LEU A 89 12.02 5.76 29.80
C LEU A 89 11.46 4.88 28.68
N ILE A 90 11.27 5.41 27.47
CA ILE A 90 10.86 4.61 26.31
C ILE A 90 11.96 3.60 25.96
N LEU A 91 13.22 4.02 25.94
CA LEU A 91 14.37 3.18 25.62
C LEU A 91 14.61 2.10 26.69
N ALA A 92 14.25 2.35 27.95
CA ALA A 92 14.34 1.35 29.02
C ALA A 92 13.49 0.11 28.71
N HIS A 93 12.36 0.27 28.01
CA HIS A 93 11.47 -0.81 27.59
C HIS A 93 11.67 -1.28 26.14
N HIS A 94 12.69 -0.78 25.44
CA HIS A 94 12.90 -1.07 24.02
C HIS A 94 14.22 -1.85 23.79
N PRO A 95 14.21 -2.93 22.98
CA PRO A 95 15.44 -3.58 22.55
C PRO A 95 16.37 -2.59 21.82
N GLN A 96 17.64 -2.56 22.20
CA GLN A 96 18.66 -1.73 21.57
C GLN A 96 19.47 -2.54 20.55
N ASP A 97 18.78 -3.31 19.71
CA ASP A 97 19.34 -4.24 18.71
C ASP A 97 19.41 -3.59 17.31
N CYS A 98 19.74 -2.29 17.25
CA CYS A 98 19.58 -1.49 16.04
C CYS A 98 20.36 -2.03 14.82
N LEU A 99 21.50 -2.69 15.05
CA LEU A 99 22.33 -3.26 13.98
C LEU A 99 21.64 -4.41 13.23
N SER A 100 20.77 -5.17 13.92
CA SER A 100 19.98 -6.26 13.33
C SER A 100 18.55 -5.85 12.99
N CYS A 101 18.14 -4.63 13.32
CA CYS A 101 16.76 -4.19 13.13
C CYS A 101 16.50 -3.73 11.70
N ILE A 102 15.39 -4.17 11.10
CA ILE A 102 14.97 -3.77 9.74
C ILE A 102 14.79 -2.25 9.59
N ARG A 103 14.56 -1.54 10.70
CA ARG A 103 14.38 -0.09 10.79
C ARG A 103 15.67 0.68 11.05
N ASN A 104 16.84 0.04 10.95
CA ASN A 104 18.11 0.74 11.06
C ASN A 104 18.16 1.92 10.09
N GLN A 105 18.61 3.09 10.57
CA GLN A 105 18.73 4.35 9.83
C GLN A 105 17.41 5.00 9.36
N ASN A 106 16.25 4.39 9.60
CA ASN A 106 14.94 4.99 9.31
C ASN A 106 13.94 4.88 10.48
N CYS A 107 14.42 4.58 11.68
CA CYS A 107 13.64 4.52 12.92
C CYS A 107 13.48 5.92 13.53
N GLU A 108 12.24 6.34 13.80
CA GLU A 108 11.97 7.66 14.40
C GLU A 108 12.48 7.74 15.84
N LEU A 109 12.44 6.62 16.61
CA LEU A 109 13.00 6.57 17.96
C LEU A 109 14.54 6.68 17.95
N GLN A 110 15.20 6.00 17.00
CA GLN A 110 16.65 6.09 16.83
C GLN A 110 17.08 7.52 16.51
N ALA A 111 16.37 8.18 15.59
CA ALA A 111 16.63 9.58 15.24
C ALA A 111 16.44 10.52 16.44
N LEU A 112 15.41 10.32 17.26
CA LEU A 112 15.19 11.11 18.48
C LEU A 112 16.26 10.85 19.54
N ALA A 113 16.71 9.60 19.72
CA ALA A 113 17.79 9.29 20.65
C ALA A 113 19.09 9.98 20.25
N GLU A 114 19.39 10.02 18.93
CA GLU A 114 20.55 10.74 18.40
C GLU A 114 20.41 12.25 18.59
N GLU A 115 19.25 12.82 18.25
CA GLU A 115 18.96 14.25 18.38
C GLU A 115 19.16 14.77 19.82
N TYR A 116 18.84 13.96 20.83
CA TYR A 116 19.00 14.30 22.25
C TYR A 116 20.30 13.78 22.87
N ALA A 117 21.23 13.27 22.05
CA ALA A 117 22.52 12.73 22.46
C ALA A 117 22.43 11.72 23.62
N ILE A 118 21.42 10.83 23.57
CA ILE A 118 21.27 9.76 24.56
C ILE A 118 22.29 8.66 24.22
N ARG A 119 23.35 8.58 25.02
CA ARG A 119 24.43 7.58 24.86
C ARG A 119 24.35 6.47 25.89
N GLU A 120 23.93 6.82 27.10
CA GLU A 120 23.71 5.90 28.21
C GLU A 120 22.29 6.14 28.74
N ASN A 121 21.66 5.08 29.23
CA ASN A 121 20.34 5.15 29.83
C ASN A 121 20.46 4.94 31.34
N PRO A 122 20.07 5.92 32.18
CA PRO A 122 20.15 5.77 33.63
C PRO A 122 19.10 4.80 34.20
N PHE A 123 18.07 4.45 33.44
CA PHE A 123 17.04 3.50 33.85
C PHE A 123 17.42 2.06 33.53
N GLU A 124 17.02 1.14 34.41
CA GLU A 124 17.17 -0.30 34.17
C GLU A 124 16.44 -0.73 32.90
N LYS A 125 17.10 -1.57 32.09
CA LYS A 125 16.52 -2.13 30.89
C LYS A 125 15.50 -3.22 31.24
N MET A 126 14.23 -2.96 30.91
CA MET A 126 13.05 -3.78 31.23
C MET A 126 12.33 -4.26 29.96
N VAL A 127 13.05 -4.99 29.09
CA VAL A 127 12.48 -5.65 27.90
C VAL A 127 11.78 -6.95 28.34
N ARG A 128 10.61 -7.25 27.76
CA ARG A 128 9.74 -8.33 28.24
C ARG A 128 10.08 -9.72 27.68
N GLY A 129 10.78 -9.80 26.55
CA GLY A 129 11.14 -11.08 25.93
C GLY A 129 9.95 -11.77 25.26
N LEU A 130 9.03 -11.00 24.69
CA LEU A 130 7.81 -11.53 24.10
C LEU A 130 8.08 -12.14 22.71
N PRO A 131 7.42 -13.25 22.34
CA PRO A 131 7.61 -13.87 21.04
C PRO A 131 7.12 -12.96 19.91
N LYS A 132 7.80 -13.05 18.76
CA LYS A 132 7.34 -12.43 17.52
C LYS A 132 6.14 -13.21 16.99
N ASP A 133 5.16 -12.49 16.47
CA ASP A 133 4.06 -13.06 15.71
C ASP A 133 4.44 -13.07 14.22
N THR A 134 4.72 -14.28 13.72
CA THR A 134 5.03 -14.59 12.32
C THR A 134 3.94 -15.46 11.69
N SER A 135 2.72 -15.42 12.25
CA SER A 135 1.61 -16.30 11.85
C SER A 135 1.09 -16.04 10.42
N THR A 136 1.35 -14.85 9.86
CA THR A 136 0.91 -14.48 8.51
C THR A 136 2.08 -14.47 7.53
N PRO A 137 1.86 -14.80 6.24
CA PRO A 137 2.91 -14.68 5.22
C PRO A 137 3.24 -13.24 4.85
N SER A 138 2.51 -12.25 5.38
CA SER A 138 2.55 -10.86 4.92
C SER A 138 3.17 -9.89 5.91
N ILE A 139 2.90 -10.07 7.21
CA ILE A 139 3.24 -9.12 8.29
C ILE A 139 3.85 -9.88 9.46
N VAL A 140 4.93 -9.33 10.01
CA VAL A 140 5.56 -9.76 11.25
C VAL A 140 5.33 -8.69 12.32
N ARG A 141 4.95 -9.11 13.52
CA ARG A 141 4.82 -8.21 14.68
C ARG A 141 5.82 -8.59 15.77
N ASP A 142 6.65 -7.65 16.15
CA ASP A 142 7.57 -7.73 17.27
C ASP A 142 7.04 -6.85 18.43
N PRO A 143 6.36 -7.44 19.43
CA PRO A 143 5.79 -6.69 20.54
C PRO A 143 6.82 -5.97 21.41
N ASP A 144 8.04 -6.50 21.55
CA ASP A 144 9.08 -5.89 22.37
C ASP A 144 9.58 -4.58 21.76
N LYS A 145 9.49 -4.42 20.45
CA LYS A 145 9.83 -3.16 19.77
C LYS A 145 8.73 -2.10 19.87
N CYS A 146 7.56 -2.40 20.45
CA CYS A 146 6.44 -1.47 20.50
C CYS A 146 6.64 -0.34 21.51
N VAL A 147 6.53 0.91 21.06
CA VAL A 147 6.61 2.12 21.93
C VAL A 147 5.24 2.64 22.38
N LEU A 148 4.18 1.83 22.26
CA LEU A 148 2.79 2.17 22.65
C LEU A 148 2.27 3.51 22.09
N CYS A 149 2.75 3.93 20.92
CA CYS A 149 2.35 5.19 20.29
C CYS A 149 0.92 5.17 19.73
N ARG A 150 0.33 3.98 19.57
CA ARG A 150 -1.04 3.73 19.06
C ARG A 150 -1.30 4.22 17.63
N ARG A 151 -0.27 4.58 16.86
CA ARG A 151 -0.39 4.95 15.44
C ARG A 151 -0.93 3.78 14.60
N CYS A 152 -0.46 2.57 14.86
CA CYS A 152 -0.91 1.34 14.18
C CYS A 152 -2.36 0.97 14.52
N VAL A 153 -2.76 1.10 15.80
CA VAL A 153 -4.14 0.88 16.25
C VAL A 153 -5.08 1.83 15.52
N TYR A 154 -4.76 3.14 15.50
CA TYR A 154 -5.57 4.14 14.82
C TYR A 154 -5.68 3.87 13.32
N ALA A 155 -4.57 3.52 12.65
CA ALA A 155 -4.60 3.17 11.23
C ALA A 155 -5.52 1.96 10.95
N CYS A 156 -5.49 0.95 11.82
CA CYS A 156 -6.29 -0.27 11.68
C CYS A 156 -7.78 -0.08 12.01
N SER A 157 -8.10 0.70 13.05
CA SER A 157 -9.48 0.91 13.49
C SER A 157 -10.18 2.04 12.74
N VAL A 158 -9.50 3.14 12.45
CA VAL A 158 -10.13 4.33 11.87
C VAL A 158 -10.07 4.33 10.36
N PHE A 159 -8.89 4.18 9.76
CA PHE A 159 -8.77 4.23 8.29
C PHE A 159 -9.18 2.94 7.62
N GLN A 160 -8.91 1.82 8.28
CA GLN A 160 -9.23 0.50 7.73
C GLN A 160 -10.57 -0.03 8.26
N SER A 161 -11.09 0.46 9.39
CA SER A 161 -12.31 -0.09 10.03
C SER A 161 -12.26 -1.61 10.28
N VAL A 162 -11.06 -2.17 10.40
CA VAL A 162 -10.83 -3.61 10.56
C VAL A 162 -10.80 -3.99 12.03
N ASN A 163 -10.28 -3.11 12.90
CA ASN A 163 -10.14 -3.37 14.33
C ASN A 163 -9.37 -4.67 14.63
N ALA A 164 -8.32 -4.98 13.88
CA ALA A 164 -7.46 -6.14 14.14
C ALA A 164 -6.43 -5.90 15.24
N LEU A 165 -6.18 -4.65 15.63
CA LEU A 165 -5.25 -4.28 16.69
C LEU A 165 -5.99 -3.52 17.79
N GLY A 166 -5.77 -3.92 19.04
CA GLY A 166 -6.34 -3.31 20.23
C GLY A 166 -5.29 -2.99 21.30
N LEU A 167 -5.76 -2.53 22.46
CA LEU A 167 -4.96 -2.32 23.65
C LEU A 167 -5.41 -3.28 24.74
N GLU A 168 -4.45 -3.92 25.39
CA GLU A 168 -4.67 -4.76 26.57
C GLU A 168 -3.84 -4.24 27.73
N ASN A 169 -4.27 -4.55 28.96
CA ASN A 169 -3.62 -4.15 30.21
C ASN A 169 -3.53 -2.62 30.40
N ARG A 170 -2.88 -2.17 31.49
CA ARG A 170 -2.73 -0.76 31.86
C ARG A 170 -1.34 -0.48 32.42
N GLY A 171 -0.97 0.80 32.49
CA GLY A 171 0.30 1.24 33.04
C GLY A 171 1.50 0.64 32.30
N ASN A 172 2.50 0.22 33.06
CA ASN A 172 3.70 -0.45 32.56
C ASN A 172 3.44 -1.82 31.90
N HIS A 173 2.26 -2.43 32.09
CA HIS A 173 1.86 -3.70 31.48
C HIS A 173 1.10 -3.53 30.16
N ALA A 174 0.71 -2.31 29.79
CA ALA A 174 -0.05 -2.05 28.57
C ALA A 174 0.64 -2.61 27.32
N MET A 175 -0.15 -3.16 26.39
CA MET A 175 0.33 -3.74 25.13
C MET A 175 -0.62 -3.42 23.98
N VAL A 176 -0.06 -3.24 22.79
CA VAL A 176 -0.84 -3.33 21.56
C VAL A 176 -0.88 -4.81 21.16
N VAL A 177 -2.05 -5.41 21.09
CA VAL A 177 -2.25 -6.84 20.80
C VAL A 177 -3.18 -7.01 19.60
N PRO A 178 -3.09 -8.12 18.84
CA PRO A 178 -4.16 -8.47 17.93
C PRO A 178 -5.47 -8.70 18.69
N SER A 179 -6.59 -8.38 18.07
CA SER A 179 -7.91 -8.52 18.69
C SER A 179 -8.17 -9.96 19.13
N LEU A 180 -8.85 -10.11 20.27
CA LEU A 180 -9.08 -11.37 20.97
C LEU A 180 -7.82 -12.02 21.58
N GLY A 181 -6.69 -11.29 21.68
CA GLY A 181 -5.47 -11.78 22.32
C GLY A 181 -4.77 -12.92 21.56
N LYS A 182 -5.10 -13.09 20.27
CA LYS A 182 -4.56 -14.14 19.40
C LYS A 182 -3.40 -13.61 18.55
N ASP A 183 -2.89 -14.46 17.66
CA ASP A 183 -1.99 -14.04 16.58
C ASP A 183 -2.75 -13.27 15.48
N LEU A 184 -2.01 -12.54 14.63
CA LEU A 184 -2.57 -11.76 13.52
C LEU A 184 -3.41 -12.62 12.57
N LEU A 185 -2.98 -13.85 12.26
CA LEU A 185 -3.72 -14.77 11.39
C LEU A 185 -5.11 -15.13 11.94
N ASP A 186 -5.26 -15.12 13.26
CA ASP A 186 -6.49 -15.44 13.98
C ASP A 186 -7.27 -14.22 14.46
N SER A 187 -6.85 -13.04 14.03
CA SER A 187 -7.56 -11.77 14.19
C SER A 187 -8.28 -11.41 12.88
N PRO A 188 -9.13 -10.36 12.83
CA PRO A 188 -9.74 -9.89 11.59
C PRO A 188 -8.74 -9.21 10.63
N CYS A 189 -7.42 -9.40 10.81
CA CYS A 189 -6.39 -8.77 9.99
C CYS A 189 -6.56 -9.12 8.50
N VAL A 190 -6.61 -8.08 7.68
CA VAL A 190 -6.70 -8.19 6.21
C VAL A 190 -5.34 -8.09 5.51
N MET A 191 -4.25 -8.04 6.29
CA MET A 191 -2.86 -8.02 5.83
C MET A 191 -2.46 -6.83 4.94
N CYS A 192 -3.21 -5.72 4.97
CA CYS A 192 -2.97 -4.54 4.11
C CYS A 192 -1.69 -3.74 4.43
N GLY A 193 -1.09 -3.95 5.61
CA GLY A 193 0.19 -3.35 5.99
C GLY A 193 0.15 -1.86 6.32
N GLN A 194 -1.03 -1.22 6.43
CA GLN A 194 -1.11 0.21 6.83
C GLN A 194 -0.57 0.46 8.24
N CYS A 195 -0.59 -0.55 9.10
CA CYS A 195 0.05 -0.51 10.42
C CYS A 195 1.58 -0.43 10.35
N ILE A 196 2.22 -0.92 9.28
CA ILE A 196 3.67 -0.82 9.04
C ILE A 196 4.05 0.64 8.76
N HIS A 197 3.37 1.29 7.81
CA HIS A 197 3.54 2.73 7.52
C HIS A 197 3.33 3.59 8.77
N ALA A 198 2.33 3.23 9.58
CA ALA A 198 2.03 3.96 10.79
C ALA A 198 3.06 3.71 11.92
N CYS A 199 3.89 2.67 11.86
CA CYS A 199 4.79 2.32 12.96
C CYS A 199 6.07 3.18 12.92
N PRO A 200 6.43 3.89 14.00
CA PRO A 200 7.66 4.71 14.03
C PRO A 200 8.95 3.89 14.23
N VAL A 201 8.82 2.59 14.54
CA VAL A 201 9.89 1.69 14.99
C VAL A 201 9.73 0.31 14.35
N GLY A 202 10.57 -0.67 14.71
CA GLY A 202 10.56 -2.02 14.13
C GLY A 202 9.51 -2.98 14.69
N ALA A 203 8.40 -2.49 15.23
CA ALA A 203 7.41 -3.34 15.92
C ALA A 203 6.44 -4.06 14.99
N ILE A 204 6.22 -3.53 13.78
CA ILE A 204 5.38 -4.16 12.76
C ILE A 204 6.06 -3.94 11.42
N THR A 205 6.34 -5.03 10.73
CA THR A 205 7.14 -5.07 9.50
C THR A 205 6.48 -6.00 8.50
N GLU A 206 6.88 -5.94 7.24
CA GLU A 206 6.60 -7.00 6.29
C GLU A 206 7.32 -8.30 6.70
N ASN A 207 6.82 -9.43 6.21
CA ASN A 207 7.57 -10.67 6.21
C ASN A 207 8.55 -10.64 5.01
N GLU A 208 9.83 -10.36 5.28
CA GLU A 208 10.88 -10.34 4.25
C GLU A 208 11.08 -11.75 3.68
N GLN A 209 11.23 -11.84 2.35
CA GLN A 209 11.43 -13.06 1.58
C GLN A 209 12.68 -12.98 0.68
N ILE A 210 13.67 -12.19 1.12
CA ILE A 210 14.92 -11.94 0.39
C ILE A 210 15.76 -13.21 0.30
N ASP A 211 15.83 -14.00 1.36
CA ASP A 211 16.65 -15.21 1.39
C ASP A 211 16.09 -16.28 0.42
N GLU A 212 14.77 -16.42 0.35
CA GLU A 212 14.10 -17.29 -0.62
C GLU A 212 14.33 -16.84 -2.06
N PHE A 213 14.36 -15.53 -2.31
CA PHE A 213 14.71 -14.99 -3.63
C PHE A 213 16.16 -15.33 -4.00
N LEU A 214 17.12 -15.06 -3.11
CA LEU A 214 18.53 -15.35 -3.36
C LEU A 214 18.77 -16.85 -3.56
N ALA A 215 18.07 -17.70 -2.81
CA ALA A 215 18.12 -19.15 -3.01
C ALA A 215 17.56 -19.58 -4.38
N ALA A 216 16.52 -18.91 -4.88
CA ALA A 216 15.98 -19.17 -6.22
C ALA A 216 16.94 -18.73 -7.32
N VAL A 217 17.60 -17.58 -7.18
CA VAL A 217 18.62 -17.08 -8.12
C VAL A 217 19.86 -17.98 -8.14
N ALA A 218 20.24 -18.56 -7.01
CA ALA A 218 21.38 -19.47 -6.91
C ALA A 218 21.12 -20.88 -7.48
N ASP A 219 19.87 -21.19 -7.81
CA ASP A 219 19.45 -22.52 -8.27
C ASP A 219 19.50 -22.61 -9.80
N PRO A 220 20.45 -23.35 -10.39
CA PRO A 220 20.63 -23.39 -11.84
C PRO A 220 19.50 -24.12 -12.59
N ASP A 221 18.63 -24.85 -11.89
CA ASP A 221 17.49 -25.53 -12.50
C ASP A 221 16.25 -24.63 -12.61
N LYS A 222 16.29 -23.43 -12.01
CA LYS A 222 15.20 -22.45 -12.06
C LYS A 222 15.46 -21.40 -13.12
N VAL A 223 14.37 -20.93 -13.71
CA VAL A 223 14.29 -19.72 -14.54
C VAL A 223 13.52 -18.68 -13.74
N VAL A 224 14.21 -17.70 -13.19
CA VAL A 224 13.63 -16.69 -12.30
C VAL A 224 13.06 -15.55 -13.14
N VAL A 225 11.73 -15.48 -13.19
CA VAL A 225 11.00 -14.51 -14.01
C VAL A 225 10.30 -13.51 -13.09
N THR A 226 10.42 -12.22 -13.38
CA THR A 226 9.78 -11.18 -12.58
C THR A 226 8.70 -10.39 -13.31
N GLN A 227 7.75 -9.91 -12.51
CA GLN A 227 6.74 -8.93 -12.89
C GLN A 227 6.75 -7.74 -11.94
N ILE A 228 6.57 -6.55 -12.50
CA ILE A 228 6.61 -5.29 -11.75
C ILE A 228 5.22 -4.68 -11.69
N ALA A 229 4.71 -4.41 -10.48
CA ALA A 229 3.43 -3.72 -10.30
C ALA A 229 3.52 -2.22 -10.63
N PRO A 230 2.42 -1.59 -11.10
CA PRO A 230 2.45 -0.21 -11.60
C PRO A 230 3.00 0.81 -10.59
N ALA A 231 2.68 0.67 -9.30
CA ALA A 231 3.12 1.64 -8.29
C ALA A 231 4.59 1.50 -7.83
N ILE A 232 5.29 0.43 -8.22
CA ILE A 232 6.69 0.23 -7.83
C ILE A 232 7.56 1.31 -8.47
N ARG A 233 7.37 1.55 -9.76
CA ARG A 233 8.27 2.38 -10.56
C ARG A 233 8.39 3.83 -10.09
N VAL A 234 7.30 4.40 -9.57
CA VAL A 234 7.30 5.78 -9.08
C VAL A 234 7.94 5.88 -7.70
N ALA A 235 8.03 4.78 -6.96
CA ALA A 235 8.47 4.77 -5.57
C ALA A 235 9.83 4.10 -5.35
N ILE A 236 10.26 3.18 -6.20
CA ILE A 236 11.49 2.38 -6.00
C ILE A 236 12.75 3.25 -5.96
N GLY A 237 12.78 4.35 -6.72
CA GLY A 237 13.86 5.33 -6.68
C GLY A 237 14.11 5.88 -5.27
N GLU A 238 13.07 6.02 -4.45
CA GLU A 238 13.18 6.54 -3.08
C GLU A 238 14.01 5.62 -2.17
N GLU A 239 14.02 4.30 -2.43
CA GLU A 239 14.82 3.35 -1.66
C GLU A 239 16.32 3.45 -1.97
N VAL A 240 16.69 4.04 -3.11
CA VAL A 240 18.08 4.20 -3.54
C VAL A 240 18.52 5.67 -3.57
N GLY A 241 17.75 6.54 -2.92
CA GLY A 241 18.10 7.96 -2.73
C GLY A 241 17.67 8.89 -3.86
N MET A 242 16.91 8.40 -4.85
CA MET A 242 16.32 9.21 -5.91
C MET A 242 14.96 9.78 -5.49
N LYS A 243 14.48 10.79 -6.21
CA LYS A 243 13.14 11.35 -6.00
C LYS A 243 12.06 10.45 -6.59
N THR A 244 10.82 10.70 -6.19
CA THR A 244 9.64 10.01 -6.74
C THR A 244 9.58 10.19 -8.25
N GLY A 245 9.40 9.08 -8.98
CA GLY A 245 9.33 9.05 -10.44
C GLY A 245 10.64 9.33 -11.18
N GLU A 246 11.76 9.51 -10.48
CA GLU A 246 13.04 9.89 -11.12
C GLU A 246 13.74 8.72 -11.80
N MET A 247 13.53 7.48 -11.34
CA MET A 247 14.19 6.29 -11.89
C MET A 247 13.63 5.93 -13.27
N PRO A 248 14.42 6.00 -14.36
CA PRO A 248 13.96 5.58 -15.67
C PRO A 248 13.62 4.09 -15.68
N MET A 249 12.55 3.70 -16.36
CA MET A 249 12.07 2.31 -16.31
C MET A 249 13.10 1.33 -16.85
N GLU A 250 13.76 1.66 -17.96
CA GLU A 250 14.78 0.79 -18.55
C GLU A 250 16.01 0.62 -17.64
N VAL A 251 16.32 1.62 -16.81
CA VAL A 251 17.39 1.53 -15.80
C VAL A 251 16.94 0.64 -14.64
N PHE A 252 15.68 0.71 -14.23
CA PHE A 252 15.13 -0.19 -13.22
C PHE A 252 15.15 -1.66 -13.68
N VAL A 253 14.73 -1.91 -14.92
CA VAL A 253 14.78 -3.24 -15.55
C VAL A 253 16.22 -3.77 -15.60
N ALA A 254 17.19 -2.93 -16.00
CA ALA A 254 18.60 -3.29 -15.95
C ALA A 254 19.06 -3.65 -14.53
N GLY A 255 18.60 -2.91 -13.52
CA GLY A 255 18.89 -3.18 -12.12
C GLY A 255 18.38 -4.54 -11.67
N LEU A 256 17.16 -4.93 -12.07
CA LEU A 256 16.60 -6.24 -11.76
C LEU A 256 17.44 -7.37 -12.37
N ARG A 257 17.93 -7.20 -13.61
CA ARG A 257 18.85 -8.19 -14.21
C ARG A 257 20.16 -8.31 -13.41
N GLN A 258 20.68 -7.20 -12.88
CA GLN A 258 21.87 -7.26 -11.99
C GLN A 258 21.61 -7.99 -10.67
N LEU A 259 20.36 -8.08 -10.21
CA LEU A 259 20.00 -8.89 -9.04
C LEU A 259 19.93 -10.40 -9.34
N GLY A 260 19.97 -10.79 -10.62
CA GLY A 260 19.92 -12.20 -11.04
C GLY A 260 18.56 -12.66 -11.57
N PHE A 261 17.66 -11.76 -11.95
CA PHE A 261 16.47 -12.14 -12.72
C PHE A 261 16.85 -12.50 -14.16
N ASP A 262 16.44 -13.67 -14.63
CA ASP A 262 16.67 -14.13 -16.01
C ASP A 262 15.80 -13.36 -17.00
N TYR A 263 14.54 -13.12 -16.63
CA TYR A 263 13.56 -12.41 -17.45
C TYR A 263 12.80 -11.37 -16.63
N VAL A 264 12.64 -10.18 -17.20
CA VAL A 264 11.94 -9.04 -16.62
C VAL A 264 10.76 -8.67 -17.51
N LEU A 265 9.56 -8.97 -17.01
CA LEU A 265 8.27 -8.71 -17.64
C LEU A 265 7.49 -7.69 -16.79
N HIS A 266 6.23 -7.40 -17.15
CA HIS A 266 5.47 -6.36 -16.48
C HIS A 266 4.04 -6.77 -16.10
N THR A 267 3.66 -6.57 -14.82
CA THR A 267 2.26 -6.75 -14.37
C THR A 267 1.28 -5.82 -15.09
N ASN A 268 1.76 -4.72 -15.71
CA ASN A 268 0.89 -3.82 -16.46
C ASN A 268 0.29 -4.50 -17.70
N PHE A 269 0.98 -5.48 -18.28
CA PHE A 269 0.44 -6.32 -19.35
C PHE A 269 -0.87 -7.00 -18.90
N THR A 270 -0.88 -7.59 -17.70
CA THR A 270 -2.08 -8.24 -17.15
C THR A 270 -3.04 -7.28 -16.46
N ALA A 271 -2.62 -6.05 -16.15
CA ALA A 271 -3.56 -4.98 -15.78
C ALA A 271 -4.41 -4.57 -16.99
N ASP A 272 -3.80 -4.41 -18.17
CA ASP A 272 -4.55 -4.22 -19.41
C ASP A 272 -5.53 -5.38 -19.67
N LEU A 273 -5.09 -6.62 -19.42
CA LEU A 273 -5.94 -7.82 -19.54
C LEU A 273 -7.09 -7.82 -18.53
N THR A 274 -6.84 -7.40 -17.29
CA THR A 274 -7.88 -7.31 -16.25
C THR A 274 -8.99 -6.37 -16.70
N ILE A 275 -8.66 -5.24 -17.33
CA ILE A 275 -9.67 -4.31 -17.87
C ILE A 275 -10.55 -4.95 -18.94
N LEU A 276 -9.98 -5.81 -19.78
CA LEU A 276 -10.74 -6.50 -20.82
C LEU A 276 -11.69 -7.53 -20.22
N GLU A 277 -11.22 -8.40 -19.33
CA GLU A 277 -12.08 -9.40 -18.68
C GLU A 277 -13.14 -8.73 -17.80
N GLU A 278 -12.75 -7.80 -16.94
CA GLU A 278 -13.63 -7.15 -15.98
C GLU A 278 -14.62 -6.20 -16.67
N GLY A 279 -14.17 -5.50 -17.72
CA GLY A 279 -15.05 -4.67 -18.56
C GLY A 279 -16.12 -5.50 -19.26
N ASN A 280 -15.74 -6.65 -19.85
CA ASN A 280 -16.71 -7.56 -20.45
C ASN A 280 -17.63 -8.20 -19.40
N GLU A 281 -17.13 -8.52 -18.21
CA GLU A 281 -17.94 -9.06 -17.11
C GLU A 281 -19.02 -8.06 -16.68
N LEU A 282 -18.66 -6.78 -16.53
CA LEU A 282 -19.62 -5.71 -16.22
C LEU A 282 -20.71 -5.62 -17.29
N LEU A 283 -20.31 -5.62 -18.57
CA LEU A 283 -21.25 -5.55 -19.69
C LEU A 283 -22.17 -6.76 -19.75
N LYS A 284 -21.65 -7.95 -19.47
CA LYS A 284 -22.44 -9.18 -19.38
C LYS A 284 -23.46 -9.08 -18.25
N ARG A 285 -23.05 -8.65 -17.05
CA ARG A 285 -23.96 -8.47 -15.90
C ARG A 285 -25.06 -7.44 -16.18
N LEU A 286 -24.74 -6.34 -16.88
CA LEU A 286 -25.71 -5.32 -17.27
C LEU A 286 -26.73 -5.83 -18.30
N LYS A 287 -26.29 -6.63 -19.29
CA LYS A 287 -27.15 -7.14 -20.37
C LYS A 287 -28.00 -8.35 -19.97
N GLU A 288 -27.42 -9.28 -19.20
CA GLU A 288 -28.02 -10.59 -18.90
C GLU A 288 -28.65 -10.67 -17.50
N GLY A 289 -28.55 -9.60 -16.68
CA GLY A 289 -29.17 -9.56 -15.35
C GLY A 289 -28.34 -10.22 -14.25
N GLY A 290 -27.04 -9.90 -14.19
CA GLY A 290 -26.12 -10.35 -13.15
C GLY A 290 -26.23 -9.59 -11.83
N LYS A 291 -25.47 -10.01 -10.81
CA LYS A 291 -25.41 -9.35 -9.50
C LYS A 291 -24.72 -8.00 -9.61
N LEU A 292 -25.44 -6.93 -9.23
CA LEU A 292 -24.97 -5.55 -9.19
C LEU A 292 -25.14 -4.93 -7.79
N PRO A 293 -24.32 -3.92 -7.42
CA PRO A 293 -23.14 -3.45 -8.16
C PRO A 293 -22.06 -4.52 -8.27
N MET A 294 -21.30 -4.49 -9.35
CA MET A 294 -20.06 -5.27 -9.45
C MET A 294 -18.95 -4.54 -8.69
N PHE A 295 -18.13 -5.27 -7.93
CA PHE A 295 -16.96 -4.73 -7.23
C PHE A 295 -15.68 -5.22 -7.88
N THR A 296 -14.68 -4.36 -7.93
CA THR A 296 -13.33 -4.77 -8.33
C THR A 296 -12.74 -5.81 -7.40
N SER A 297 -11.93 -6.72 -7.93
CA SER A 297 -11.35 -7.86 -7.18
C SER A 297 -9.82 -7.83 -7.06
N CYS A 298 -9.14 -6.85 -7.65
CA CYS A 298 -7.67 -6.84 -7.79
C CYS A 298 -6.88 -6.55 -6.49
N SER A 299 -7.52 -5.97 -5.48
CA SER A 299 -6.91 -5.57 -4.19
C SER A 299 -7.09 -6.67 -3.12
N PRO A 300 -6.05 -7.43 -2.74
CA PRO A 300 -6.21 -8.57 -1.81
C PRO A 300 -6.58 -8.16 -0.39
N GLY A 301 -6.17 -6.97 0.06
CA GLY A 301 -6.64 -6.43 1.35
C GLY A 301 -8.14 -6.14 1.35
N TRP A 302 -8.71 -5.82 0.19
CA TRP A 302 -10.14 -5.64 -0.02
C TRP A 302 -10.86 -6.99 -0.09
N ILE A 303 -10.34 -7.96 -0.85
CA ILE A 303 -10.87 -9.32 -0.87
C ILE A 303 -10.94 -9.92 0.53
N ASN A 304 -9.84 -9.84 1.29
CA ASN A 304 -9.80 -10.32 2.67
C ASN A 304 -10.83 -9.63 3.57
N PHE A 305 -11.12 -8.35 3.33
CA PHE A 305 -12.13 -7.59 4.05
C PHE A 305 -13.55 -8.08 3.70
N CYS A 306 -13.85 -8.29 2.42
CA CYS A 306 -15.13 -8.87 1.98
C CYS A 306 -15.36 -10.26 2.56
N GLU A 307 -14.39 -11.17 2.41
CA GLU A 307 -14.50 -12.54 2.93
C GLU A 307 -14.76 -12.58 4.44
N THR A 308 -14.28 -11.56 5.17
CA THR A 308 -14.40 -11.48 6.64
C THR A 308 -15.68 -10.78 7.09
N PHE A 309 -16.03 -9.64 6.50
CA PHE A 309 -17.10 -8.75 7.00
C PHE A 309 -18.35 -8.71 6.11
N TYR A 310 -18.23 -9.13 4.85
CA TYR A 310 -19.30 -9.10 3.85
C TYR A 310 -19.38 -10.41 3.04
N PRO A 311 -19.40 -11.59 3.70
CA PRO A 311 -19.45 -12.87 2.99
C PRO A 311 -20.73 -13.05 2.17
N ASP A 312 -21.80 -12.33 2.52
CA ASP A 312 -23.09 -12.27 1.82
C ASP A 312 -23.03 -11.53 0.47
N LEU A 313 -21.97 -10.74 0.22
CA LEU A 313 -21.80 -9.94 -1.00
C LEU A 313 -20.66 -10.43 -1.89
N LEU A 314 -20.16 -11.66 -1.69
CA LEU A 314 -19.05 -12.19 -2.49
C LEU A 314 -19.41 -12.36 -3.98
N ASP A 315 -20.66 -12.66 -4.30
CA ASP A 315 -21.15 -12.77 -5.69
C ASP A 315 -21.12 -11.42 -6.45
N ASN A 316 -21.02 -10.31 -5.72
CA ASN A 316 -20.86 -8.99 -6.32
C ASN A 316 -19.41 -8.72 -6.74
N LEU A 317 -18.41 -9.45 -6.25
CA LEU A 317 -17.03 -9.31 -6.70
C LEU A 317 -16.89 -9.75 -8.15
N SER A 318 -16.05 -9.05 -8.91
CA SER A 318 -15.57 -9.53 -10.21
C SER A 318 -14.90 -10.88 -10.01
N THR A 319 -15.19 -11.79 -10.94
CA THR A 319 -14.57 -13.11 -10.98
C THR A 319 -13.14 -13.05 -11.51
N CYS A 320 -12.71 -11.93 -12.09
CA CYS A 320 -11.34 -11.74 -12.55
C CYS A 320 -10.35 -11.95 -11.41
N LYS A 321 -9.28 -12.68 -11.69
CA LYS A 321 -8.05 -12.68 -10.87
C LYS A 321 -7.45 -11.28 -10.88
N SER A 322 -6.60 -10.99 -9.89
CA SER A 322 -5.82 -9.76 -9.95
C SER A 322 -4.75 -9.82 -11.04
N PRO A 323 -4.22 -8.66 -11.48
CA PRO A 323 -3.11 -8.62 -12.44
C PRO A 323 -1.92 -9.51 -12.05
N GLN A 324 -1.60 -9.60 -10.75
CA GLN A 324 -0.54 -10.49 -10.25
C GLN A 324 -0.80 -11.95 -10.61
N GLN A 325 -2.03 -12.41 -10.37
CA GLN A 325 -2.38 -13.83 -10.49
C GLN A 325 -2.70 -14.21 -11.93
N MET A 326 -3.31 -13.31 -12.71
CA MET A 326 -3.38 -13.45 -14.17
C MET A 326 -1.98 -13.60 -14.76
N PHE A 327 -1.01 -12.79 -14.30
CA PHE A 327 0.37 -12.90 -14.77
C PHE A 327 0.96 -14.25 -14.40
N GLY A 328 0.80 -14.69 -13.15
CA GLY A 328 1.33 -15.96 -12.68
C GLY A 328 0.80 -17.16 -13.48
N ALA A 329 -0.49 -17.16 -13.78
CA ALA A 329 -1.09 -18.20 -14.62
C ALA A 329 -0.53 -18.17 -16.06
N LEU A 330 -0.41 -16.98 -16.66
CA LEU A 330 0.05 -16.82 -18.04
C LEU A 330 1.55 -17.04 -18.24
N VAL A 331 2.38 -16.67 -17.26
CA VAL A 331 3.83 -16.84 -17.38
C VAL A 331 4.23 -18.33 -17.44
N LYS A 332 3.46 -19.19 -16.75
CA LYS A 332 3.65 -20.64 -16.73
C LYS A 332 2.84 -21.41 -17.79
N THR A 333 2.07 -20.71 -18.61
CA THR A 333 1.30 -21.31 -19.70
C THR A 333 1.68 -20.65 -21.02
N TYR A 334 1.04 -19.55 -21.38
CA TYR A 334 1.26 -18.81 -22.62
C TYR A 334 2.72 -18.42 -22.85
N TRP A 335 3.36 -17.78 -21.87
CA TRP A 335 4.72 -17.28 -22.05
C TRP A 335 5.74 -18.41 -22.09
N ALA A 336 5.57 -19.41 -21.22
CA ALA A 336 6.38 -20.63 -21.23
C ALA A 336 6.36 -21.32 -22.61
N GLU A 337 5.18 -21.44 -23.23
CA GLU A 337 5.01 -21.97 -24.58
C GLU A 337 5.72 -21.10 -25.63
N LYS A 338 5.54 -19.78 -25.58
CA LYS A 338 6.19 -18.84 -26.51
C LYS A 338 7.71 -18.85 -26.44
N MET A 339 8.25 -19.04 -25.23
CA MET A 339 9.69 -19.05 -24.98
C MET A 339 10.31 -20.45 -25.11
N GLY A 340 9.50 -21.50 -25.23
CA GLY A 340 9.98 -22.89 -25.24
C GLY A 340 10.62 -23.32 -23.91
N ILE A 341 10.12 -22.79 -22.79
CA ILE A 341 10.63 -23.07 -21.43
C ILE A 341 9.67 -24.04 -20.74
N ASP A 342 10.22 -25.05 -20.06
CA ASP A 342 9.43 -25.95 -19.21
C ASP A 342 8.77 -25.16 -18.06
N PRO A 343 7.42 -25.14 -17.97
CA PRO A 343 6.70 -24.46 -16.89
C PRO A 343 7.16 -24.86 -15.48
N ALA A 344 7.62 -26.10 -15.28
CA ALA A 344 8.09 -26.58 -13.98
C ALA A 344 9.39 -25.89 -13.51
N LYS A 345 10.16 -25.31 -14.44
CA LYS A 345 11.40 -24.58 -14.13
C LYS A 345 11.15 -23.10 -13.83
N ILE A 346 9.99 -22.56 -14.20
CA ILE A 346 9.69 -21.14 -14.02
C ILE A 346 9.42 -20.84 -12.54
N TYR A 347 10.25 -19.98 -11.97
CA TYR A 347 10.06 -19.40 -10.65
C TYR A 347 9.55 -17.96 -10.79
N SER A 348 8.25 -17.79 -10.63
CA SER A 348 7.51 -16.54 -10.84
C SER A 348 7.57 -15.66 -9.59
N VAL A 349 8.29 -14.53 -9.69
CA VAL A 349 8.50 -13.57 -8.59
C VAL A 349 7.79 -12.26 -8.88
N SER A 350 6.81 -11.89 -8.07
CA SER A 350 6.13 -10.60 -8.23
C SER A 350 6.75 -9.50 -7.35
N ILE A 351 6.93 -8.31 -7.92
CA ILE A 351 7.40 -7.13 -7.18
C ILE A 351 6.21 -6.21 -6.95
N MET A 352 5.78 -6.08 -5.69
CA MET A 352 4.48 -5.53 -5.31
C MET A 352 4.59 -4.43 -4.24
N PRO A 353 3.83 -3.33 -4.34
CA PRO A 353 3.78 -2.30 -3.31
C PRO A 353 2.97 -2.74 -2.07
N CYS A 354 2.65 -4.03 -1.93
CA CYS A 354 1.59 -4.52 -1.06
C CYS A 354 2.04 -5.78 -0.31
N THR A 355 1.85 -5.79 1.01
CA THR A 355 2.08 -6.98 1.84
C THR A 355 1.02 -8.04 1.62
N ALA A 356 -0.25 -7.68 1.42
CA ALA A 356 -1.35 -8.63 1.21
C ALA A 356 -1.21 -9.46 -0.07
N LYS A 357 -0.38 -9.01 -1.04
CA LYS A 357 -0.06 -9.78 -2.25
C LYS A 357 0.74 -11.06 -1.92
N LYS A 358 1.53 -11.07 -0.83
CA LYS A 358 2.17 -12.28 -0.30
C LYS A 358 1.13 -13.32 0.13
N PHE A 359 0.07 -12.90 0.82
CA PHE A 359 -1.05 -13.79 1.16
C PHE A 359 -1.80 -14.28 -0.07
N GLU A 360 -2.09 -13.40 -1.03
CA GLU A 360 -2.76 -13.78 -2.28
C GLU A 360 -1.99 -14.84 -3.05
N ALA A 361 -0.66 -14.72 -3.16
CA ALA A 361 0.20 -15.73 -3.80
C ALA A 361 0.20 -17.08 -3.07
N SER A 362 -0.05 -17.07 -1.75
CA SER A 362 -0.09 -18.29 -0.94
C SER A 362 -1.46 -19.00 -0.92
N ARG A 363 -2.48 -18.43 -1.57
CA ARG A 363 -3.83 -19.00 -1.62
C ARG A 363 -3.83 -20.38 -2.32
N PRO A 364 -4.42 -21.42 -1.73
CA PRO A 364 -4.41 -22.78 -2.30
C PRO A 364 -5.03 -22.89 -3.70
N GLU A 365 -5.97 -21.99 -4.03
CA GLU A 365 -6.66 -21.90 -5.31
C GLU A 365 -5.83 -21.23 -6.42
N MET A 366 -4.73 -20.52 -6.11
CA MET A 366 -3.92 -19.80 -7.10
C MET A 366 -2.92 -20.72 -7.81
N LYS A 367 -3.47 -21.64 -8.62
CA LYS A 367 -2.71 -22.70 -9.28
C LYS A 367 -3.26 -23.15 -10.65
N ASP A 368 -3.96 -22.28 -11.36
CA ASP A 368 -4.65 -22.66 -12.60
C ASP A 368 -3.68 -22.91 -13.76
N SER A 369 -2.41 -22.51 -13.62
CA SER A 369 -1.33 -22.96 -14.51
C SER A 369 -0.94 -24.45 -14.35
N GLY A 370 -1.50 -25.16 -13.36
CA GLY A 370 -1.05 -26.49 -12.94
C GLY A 370 0.11 -26.47 -11.94
N PHE A 371 0.71 -25.29 -11.72
CA PHE A 371 1.72 -25.00 -10.70
C PHE A 371 1.20 -23.90 -9.80
N ARG A 372 1.92 -23.54 -8.74
CA ARG A 372 1.63 -22.29 -8.04
C ARG A 372 1.81 -21.12 -9.01
N ASP A 373 0.79 -20.28 -9.20
CA ASP A 373 0.83 -19.22 -10.23
C ASP A 373 1.94 -18.19 -9.94
N VAL A 374 2.09 -17.78 -8.67
CA VAL A 374 3.17 -16.88 -8.20
C VAL A 374 3.90 -17.52 -7.03
N ASP A 375 5.19 -17.80 -7.20
CA ASP A 375 6.00 -18.53 -6.22
C ASP A 375 6.47 -17.64 -5.07
N LEU A 376 6.79 -16.38 -5.37
CA LEU A 376 7.35 -15.43 -4.41
C LEU A 376 6.83 -14.01 -4.66
N VAL A 377 6.71 -13.22 -3.59
CA VAL A 377 6.35 -11.80 -3.68
C VAL A 377 7.35 -10.96 -2.90
N LEU A 378 8.03 -10.04 -3.58
CA LEU A 378 8.93 -9.06 -2.98
C LEU A 378 8.24 -7.70 -2.92
N THR A 379 8.39 -7.00 -1.80
CA THR A 379 7.92 -5.62 -1.67
C THR A 379 8.90 -4.62 -2.27
N THR A 380 8.46 -3.37 -2.47
CA THR A 380 9.33 -2.26 -2.91
C THR A 380 10.54 -2.11 -2.01
N ARG A 381 10.35 -2.24 -0.68
CA ARG A 381 11.44 -2.14 0.30
C ARG A 381 12.40 -3.32 0.25
N GLU A 382 11.91 -4.53 -0.02
CA GLU A 382 12.77 -5.71 -0.22
C GLU A 382 13.66 -5.55 -1.46
N VAL A 383 13.09 -5.09 -2.58
CA VAL A 383 13.87 -4.81 -3.80
C VAL A 383 14.85 -3.66 -3.58
N GLY A 384 14.44 -2.60 -2.89
CA GLY A 384 15.31 -1.51 -2.48
C GLY A 384 16.50 -1.99 -1.63
N ARG A 385 16.28 -2.94 -0.72
CA ARG A 385 17.33 -3.56 0.08
C ARG A 385 18.26 -4.40 -0.80
N LEU A 386 17.73 -5.22 -1.70
CA LEU A 386 18.51 -5.99 -2.67
C LEU A 386 19.42 -5.10 -3.53
N PHE A 387 18.92 -3.95 -4.01
CA PHE A 387 19.74 -3.00 -4.76
C PHE A 387 20.89 -2.40 -3.94
N ARG A 388 20.63 -2.04 -2.68
CA ARG A 388 21.68 -1.57 -1.76
C ARG A 388 22.70 -2.68 -1.46
N MET A 389 22.25 -3.92 -1.31
CA MET A 389 23.12 -5.09 -1.09
C MET A 389 24.00 -5.38 -2.31
N ALA A 390 23.47 -5.23 -3.53
CA ALA A 390 24.20 -5.46 -4.78
C ALA A 390 25.17 -4.31 -5.14
N GLY A 391 25.06 -3.14 -4.49
CA GLY A 391 25.97 -2.02 -4.72
C GLY A 391 25.82 -1.37 -6.10
N ILE A 392 24.62 -1.40 -6.68
CA ILE A 392 24.34 -0.91 -8.04
C ILE A 392 24.40 0.64 -8.08
N ASP A 393 25.21 1.18 -8.98
CA ASP A 393 25.22 2.62 -9.31
C ASP A 393 24.27 2.89 -10.50
N PHE A 394 23.03 3.25 -10.18
CA PHE A 394 21.98 3.52 -11.18
C PHE A 394 22.31 4.69 -12.12
N SER A 395 23.24 5.58 -11.76
CA SER A 395 23.66 6.68 -12.65
C SER A 395 24.54 6.21 -13.81
N LYS A 396 25.15 5.03 -13.68
CA LYS A 396 26.05 4.43 -14.68
C LYS A 396 25.48 3.18 -15.34
N LEU A 397 24.37 2.66 -14.83
CA LEU A 397 23.78 1.43 -15.34
C LEU A 397 23.16 1.66 -16.72
N ALA A 398 23.60 0.90 -17.71
CA ALA A 398 23.03 0.97 -19.04
C ALA A 398 21.55 0.54 -19.03
N PRO A 399 20.67 1.27 -19.73
CA PRO A 399 19.25 0.92 -19.80
C PRO A 399 19.04 -0.43 -20.48
N SER A 400 17.99 -1.13 -20.09
CA SER A 400 17.61 -2.42 -20.64
C SER A 400 16.10 -2.52 -20.82
N LYS A 401 15.65 -3.16 -21.90
CA LYS A 401 14.21 -3.28 -22.22
C LYS A 401 13.58 -4.46 -21.49
N PHE A 402 12.26 -4.42 -21.33
CA PHE A 402 11.51 -5.62 -20.94
C PHE A 402 11.68 -6.74 -21.96
N ASP A 403 11.53 -7.97 -21.48
CA ASP A 403 11.41 -9.14 -22.34
C ASP A 403 10.03 -9.17 -23.02
N SER A 404 9.94 -9.80 -24.19
CA SER A 404 8.74 -9.79 -25.03
C SER A 404 7.63 -10.72 -24.52
N TRP A 405 6.46 -10.59 -25.14
CA TRP A 405 5.24 -11.41 -24.99
C TRP A 405 4.42 -11.15 -23.72
N MET A 406 5.00 -10.54 -22.69
CA MET A 406 4.27 -10.02 -21.52
C MET A 406 4.96 -8.76 -20.96
N GLY A 407 5.58 -7.98 -21.83
CA GLY A 407 6.38 -6.80 -21.47
C GLY A 407 5.74 -5.47 -21.89
N ALA A 408 4.89 -5.48 -22.93
CA ALA A 408 4.22 -4.29 -23.42
C ALA A 408 3.03 -3.90 -22.53
N TYR A 409 2.81 -2.60 -22.36
CA TYR A 409 1.71 -2.05 -21.57
C TYR A 409 1.24 -0.69 -22.09
N THR A 410 0.03 -0.30 -21.68
CA THR A 410 -0.52 1.03 -21.96
C THR A 410 -0.53 1.95 -20.75
N GLY A 411 -0.76 3.25 -20.97
CA GLY A 411 -0.98 4.23 -19.92
C GLY A 411 -2.18 3.91 -19.02
N ALA A 412 -3.22 3.23 -19.54
CA ALA A 412 -4.32 2.73 -18.72
C ALA A 412 -3.85 1.74 -17.64
N ALA A 413 -2.90 0.86 -17.97
CA ALA A 413 -2.31 -0.04 -16.98
C ALA A 413 -1.38 0.68 -15.97
N VAL A 414 -0.74 1.78 -16.37
CA VAL A 414 0.13 2.55 -15.44
C VAL A 414 -0.70 3.13 -14.29
N ILE A 415 -1.88 3.68 -14.59
CA ILE A 415 -2.71 4.37 -13.59
C ILE A 415 -3.35 3.44 -12.56
N PHE A 416 -3.36 2.12 -12.75
CA PHE A 416 -3.81 1.13 -11.74
C PHE A 416 -3.19 1.32 -10.36
N GLY A 417 -1.98 1.89 -10.31
CA GLY A 417 -1.29 2.18 -9.05
C GLY A 417 -2.01 3.21 -8.15
N ALA A 418 -2.83 4.09 -8.75
CA ALA A 418 -3.56 5.15 -8.08
C ALA A 418 -5.02 4.76 -7.79
N THR A 419 -5.59 5.32 -6.72
CA THR A 419 -7.04 5.19 -6.48
C THR A 419 -7.85 5.83 -7.61
N GLY A 420 -8.80 5.07 -8.16
CA GLY A 420 -9.60 5.46 -9.32
C GLY A 420 -8.97 5.14 -10.65
N GLY A 421 -7.71 4.69 -10.68
CA GLY A 421 -7.03 4.35 -11.91
C GLY A 421 -7.58 3.09 -12.59
N VAL A 422 -8.08 2.11 -11.81
CA VAL A 422 -8.74 0.93 -12.38
C VAL A 422 -10.06 1.33 -13.04
N MET A 423 -10.84 2.17 -12.36
CA MET A 423 -12.08 2.74 -12.90
C MET A 423 -11.82 3.56 -14.16
N GLU A 424 -10.86 4.48 -14.13
CA GLU A 424 -10.49 5.29 -15.29
C GLU A 424 -10.04 4.42 -16.48
N ALA A 425 -9.19 3.42 -16.24
CA ALA A 425 -8.76 2.46 -17.26
C ALA A 425 -9.93 1.62 -17.82
N ALA A 426 -10.84 1.17 -16.95
CA ALA A 426 -12.04 0.45 -17.35
C ALA A 426 -12.93 1.31 -18.24
N LEU A 427 -13.21 2.56 -17.85
CA LEU A 427 -14.04 3.48 -18.61
C LEU A 427 -13.45 3.81 -19.98
N ARG A 428 -12.12 3.99 -20.10
CA ARG A 428 -11.44 4.20 -21.39
C ARG A 428 -11.71 3.07 -22.39
N THR A 429 -11.80 1.83 -21.91
CA THR A 429 -12.04 0.67 -22.78
C THR A 429 -13.51 0.40 -22.99
N VAL A 430 -14.30 0.34 -21.91
CA VAL A 430 -15.74 0.03 -21.97
C VAL A 430 -16.49 1.05 -22.83
N TYR A 431 -16.13 2.34 -22.77
CA TYR A 431 -16.77 3.36 -23.59
C TYR A 431 -16.65 3.05 -25.09
N GLU A 432 -15.44 2.79 -25.59
CA GLU A 432 -15.23 2.54 -27.03
C GLU A 432 -15.84 1.20 -27.46
N VAL A 433 -15.76 0.17 -26.61
CA VAL A 433 -16.36 -1.15 -26.87
C VAL A 433 -17.89 -1.08 -26.98
N VAL A 434 -18.54 -0.31 -26.11
CA VAL A 434 -20.01 -0.19 -26.12
C VAL A 434 -20.50 0.75 -27.21
N THR A 435 -19.87 1.91 -27.36
CA THR A 435 -20.35 2.97 -28.25
C THR A 435 -19.90 2.80 -29.70
N GLY A 436 -18.84 2.01 -29.94
CA GLY A 436 -18.16 1.93 -31.23
C GLY A 436 -17.51 3.24 -31.67
N LYS A 437 -17.45 4.26 -30.78
CA LYS A 437 -16.92 5.59 -31.04
C LYS A 437 -15.57 5.72 -30.34
N THR A 438 -14.63 6.41 -30.98
CA THR A 438 -13.36 6.77 -30.34
C THR A 438 -13.60 7.76 -29.20
N LEU A 439 -13.02 7.49 -28.05
CA LEU A 439 -13.05 8.37 -26.89
C LEU A 439 -11.99 9.48 -27.07
N GLU A 440 -12.45 10.71 -27.35
CA GLU A 440 -11.55 11.84 -27.62
C GLU A 440 -10.77 12.31 -26.38
N ASP A 441 -11.43 12.37 -25.21
CA ASP A 441 -10.80 12.71 -23.94
C ASP A 441 -10.69 11.49 -23.03
N LEU A 442 -9.45 11.06 -22.79
CA LEU A 442 -9.12 9.91 -21.96
C LEU A 442 -9.09 10.24 -20.46
N ASN A 443 -9.20 11.52 -20.09
CA ASN A 443 -8.97 12.00 -18.73
C ASN A 443 -10.26 12.06 -17.91
N PHE A 444 -10.56 10.97 -17.22
CA PHE A 444 -11.67 10.94 -16.25
C PHE A 444 -11.26 11.58 -14.92
N THR A 445 -11.14 12.90 -14.90
CA THR A 445 -10.62 13.66 -13.73
C THR A 445 -11.39 13.45 -12.44
N PHE A 446 -12.69 13.12 -12.50
CA PHE A 446 -13.50 12.76 -11.33
C PHE A 446 -12.94 11.54 -10.57
N ALA A 447 -12.23 10.64 -11.27
CA ALA A 447 -11.66 9.44 -10.69
C ALA A 447 -10.36 9.73 -9.92
N ARG A 448 -9.74 10.89 -10.12
CA ARG A 448 -8.41 11.21 -9.61
C ARG A 448 -8.48 11.83 -8.20
N GLY A 449 -7.31 11.94 -7.55
CA GLY A 449 -7.18 12.61 -6.26
C GLY A 449 -7.49 11.74 -5.03
N MET A 450 -7.40 12.38 -3.85
CA MET A 450 -7.35 11.72 -2.54
C MET A 450 -8.68 11.76 -1.75
N GLU A 451 -9.77 12.25 -2.34
CA GLU A 451 -11.10 12.19 -1.71
C GLU A 451 -11.52 10.74 -1.46
N GLY A 452 -12.06 10.45 -0.27
CA GLY A 452 -12.26 9.08 0.22
C GLY A 452 -13.25 8.22 -0.57
N ILE A 453 -14.33 8.84 -1.05
CA ILE A 453 -15.31 8.25 -1.98
C ILE A 453 -15.50 9.26 -3.11
N LYS A 454 -15.38 8.78 -4.35
CA LYS A 454 -15.62 9.56 -5.57
C LYS A 454 -16.71 8.86 -6.37
N GLU A 455 -17.56 9.61 -7.05
CA GLU A 455 -18.70 9.06 -7.80
C GLU A 455 -18.94 9.81 -9.10
N ALA A 456 -19.51 9.12 -10.08
CA ALA A 456 -19.95 9.71 -11.34
C ALA A 456 -21.08 8.91 -11.98
N GLU A 457 -21.78 9.54 -12.93
CA GLU A 457 -22.68 8.88 -13.88
C GLU A 457 -22.08 9.02 -15.27
N ILE A 458 -21.87 7.89 -15.95
CA ILE A 458 -21.31 7.82 -17.30
C ILE A 458 -22.40 7.36 -18.26
N ASP A 459 -22.55 8.05 -19.38
CA ASP A 459 -23.48 7.67 -20.44
C ASP A 459 -22.76 6.77 -21.46
N LEU A 460 -23.16 5.50 -21.53
CA LEU A 460 -22.69 4.52 -22.50
C LEU A 460 -23.75 4.33 -23.59
N ASP A 461 -23.81 5.28 -24.53
CA ASP A 461 -24.73 5.29 -25.68
C ASP A 461 -26.22 5.14 -25.28
N GLY A 462 -26.65 5.92 -24.30
CA GLY A 462 -28.01 5.93 -23.74
C GLY A 462 -28.18 5.08 -22.48
N THR A 463 -27.19 4.24 -22.14
CA THR A 463 -27.18 3.48 -20.87
C THR A 463 -26.42 4.26 -19.80
N LYS A 464 -27.14 4.79 -18.81
CA LYS A 464 -26.56 5.52 -17.67
C LYS A 464 -25.96 4.56 -16.65
N VAL A 465 -24.63 4.52 -16.56
CA VAL A 465 -23.88 3.71 -15.62
C VAL A 465 -23.35 4.58 -14.49
N LYS A 466 -23.90 4.40 -13.29
CA LYS A 466 -23.40 5.02 -12.06
C LYS A 466 -22.23 4.23 -11.48
N VAL A 467 -21.13 4.91 -11.19
CA VAL A 467 -19.90 4.31 -10.68
C VAL A 467 -19.44 4.97 -9.38
N ALA A 468 -18.75 4.21 -8.54
CA ALA A 468 -18.10 4.75 -7.35
C ALA A 468 -16.66 4.22 -7.20
N ILE A 469 -15.82 5.01 -6.57
CA ILE A 469 -14.43 4.66 -6.22
C ILE A 469 -14.26 4.92 -4.73
N GLY A 470 -13.86 3.90 -3.98
CA GLY A 470 -13.52 4.01 -2.57
C GLY A 470 -12.07 3.61 -2.31
N HIS A 471 -11.32 4.43 -1.57
CA HIS A 471 -10.01 4.03 -1.04
C HIS A 471 -9.94 4.15 0.47
N GLY A 472 -9.26 3.19 1.10
CA GLY A 472 -9.34 2.98 2.54
C GLY A 472 -10.58 2.16 2.90
N LEU A 473 -10.37 1.08 3.67
CA LEU A 473 -11.45 0.14 3.98
C LEU A 473 -12.58 0.73 4.85
N ALA A 474 -12.37 1.86 5.54
CA ALA A 474 -13.46 2.57 6.19
C ALA A 474 -14.46 3.20 5.19
N ASN A 475 -13.99 3.62 4.01
CA ASN A 475 -14.87 4.08 2.94
C ASN A 475 -15.52 2.89 2.22
N ALA A 476 -14.78 1.79 2.05
CA ALA A 476 -15.35 0.54 1.54
C ALA A 476 -16.51 0.05 2.41
N ARG A 477 -16.37 0.11 3.74
CA ARG A 477 -17.43 -0.23 4.70
C ARG A 477 -18.72 0.55 4.43
N LYS A 478 -18.62 1.87 4.23
CA LYS A 478 -19.78 2.73 3.92
C LYS A 478 -20.48 2.29 2.63
N LEU A 479 -19.71 2.05 1.56
CA LEU A 479 -20.26 1.61 0.27
C LEU A 479 -20.91 0.22 0.38
N MET A 480 -20.27 -0.70 1.10
CA MET A 480 -20.78 -2.06 1.32
C MET A 480 -22.04 -2.09 2.15
N ASP A 481 -22.14 -1.27 3.19
CA ASP A 481 -23.35 -1.17 4.01
C ASP A 481 -24.53 -0.61 3.19
N GLN A 482 -24.29 0.32 2.27
CA GLN A 482 -25.32 0.79 1.32
C GLN A 482 -25.78 -0.32 0.37
N VAL A 483 -24.85 -1.14 -0.15
CA VAL A 483 -25.18 -2.27 -1.02
C VAL A 483 -25.97 -3.33 -0.27
N ARG A 484 -25.52 -3.73 0.92
CA ARG A 484 -26.23 -4.69 1.77
C ARG A 484 -27.64 -4.21 2.13
N ALA A 485 -27.83 -2.91 2.34
CA ALA A 485 -29.12 -2.31 2.63
C ALA A 485 -30.04 -2.18 1.40
N GLY A 486 -29.57 -2.51 0.19
CA GLY A 486 -30.33 -2.32 -1.05
C GLY A 486 -30.51 -0.85 -1.46
N GLN A 487 -29.65 0.04 -0.94
CA GLN A 487 -29.73 1.50 -1.13
C GLN A 487 -28.66 2.04 -2.09
N SER A 488 -27.74 1.19 -2.55
CA SER A 488 -26.66 1.61 -3.43
C SER A 488 -27.20 1.96 -4.83
N PRO A 489 -26.88 3.15 -5.37
CA PRO A 489 -27.28 3.54 -6.71
C PRO A 489 -26.30 3.10 -7.80
N TYR A 490 -25.19 2.45 -7.44
CA TYR A 490 -24.09 2.19 -8.35
C TYR A 490 -24.25 0.84 -9.09
N HIS A 491 -23.61 0.74 -10.24
CA HIS A 491 -23.51 -0.48 -11.04
C HIS A 491 -22.09 -1.08 -10.95
N PHE A 492 -21.07 -0.24 -10.79
CA PHE A 492 -19.69 -0.66 -10.68
C PHE A 492 -18.96 0.15 -9.61
N ILE A 493 -18.23 -0.54 -8.73
CA ILE A 493 -17.54 0.07 -7.59
C ILE A 493 -16.08 -0.41 -7.54
N GLU A 494 -15.13 0.50 -7.70
CA GLU A 494 -13.72 0.25 -7.44
C GLU A 494 -13.45 0.39 -5.93
N ILE A 495 -12.81 -0.62 -5.33
CA ILE A 495 -12.34 -0.55 -3.94
C ILE A 495 -10.85 -0.86 -3.83
N MET A 496 -10.11 0.11 -3.29
CA MET A 496 -8.72 -0.05 -2.90
C MET A 496 -8.58 -0.04 -1.37
N ALA A 497 -7.92 -1.06 -0.81
CA ALA A 497 -7.78 -1.15 0.64
C ALA A 497 -6.93 -0.02 1.24
N CYS A 498 -5.91 0.42 0.51
CA CYS A 498 -4.93 1.39 0.98
C CYS A 498 -5.32 2.82 0.57
N PRO A 499 -5.14 3.83 1.44
CA PRO A 499 -5.39 5.22 1.06
C PRO A 499 -4.47 5.65 -0.10
N GLY A 500 -5.03 6.24 -1.15
CA GLY A 500 -4.31 6.60 -2.37
C GLY A 500 -4.11 5.44 -3.36
N GLY A 501 -4.65 4.25 -3.09
CA GLY A 501 -4.46 3.06 -3.93
C GLY A 501 -3.16 2.32 -3.61
N CYS A 502 -2.67 1.53 -4.57
CA CYS A 502 -1.45 0.73 -4.41
C CYS A 502 -0.20 1.59 -4.16
N ILE A 503 -0.18 2.85 -4.59
CA ILE A 503 0.86 3.84 -4.25
C ILE A 503 1.04 4.04 -2.74
N GLY A 504 -0.03 3.90 -1.96
CA GLY A 504 -0.02 3.94 -0.51
C GLY A 504 0.08 2.56 0.14
N GLY A 505 0.37 1.51 -0.64
CA GLY A 505 0.36 0.12 -0.19
C GLY A 505 1.39 -0.20 0.89
N GLY A 506 1.09 -1.19 1.73
CA GLY A 506 1.89 -1.55 2.90
C GLY A 506 3.34 -1.94 2.62
N GLY A 507 3.70 -2.29 1.38
CA GLY A 507 5.07 -2.66 0.96
C GLY A 507 5.90 -1.52 0.36
N GLN A 508 5.32 -0.31 0.22
CA GLN A 508 6.00 0.86 -0.35
C GLN A 508 7.07 1.45 0.57
N PRO A 509 8.00 2.29 0.06
CA PRO A 509 8.90 3.06 0.90
C PRO A 509 8.11 3.81 1.96
N LEU A 510 8.60 3.77 3.21
CA LEU A 510 7.88 4.31 4.36
C LEU A 510 7.65 5.81 4.19
N THR A 511 6.40 6.25 4.29
CA THR A 511 6.04 7.68 4.18
C THR A 511 5.47 8.20 5.50
N LYS A 512 5.74 9.47 5.81
CA LYS A 512 5.26 10.13 7.04
C LYS A 512 3.84 10.69 6.91
N ALA A 513 3.36 10.90 5.69
CA ALA A 513 2.08 11.55 5.43
C ALA A 513 1.53 11.21 4.03
N ASN A 514 0.23 11.48 3.83
CA ASN A 514 -0.47 11.38 2.56
C ASN A 514 0.08 12.31 1.47
N VAL A 515 0.78 13.40 1.84
CA VAL A 515 1.39 14.30 0.84
C VAL A 515 2.33 13.56 -0.11
N LYS A 516 3.08 12.58 0.39
CA LYS A 516 3.99 11.76 -0.43
C LYS A 516 3.23 10.78 -1.33
N ARG A 517 2.03 10.36 -0.91
CA ARG A 517 1.15 9.53 -1.73
C ARG A 517 0.56 10.35 -2.89
N ALA A 518 0.18 11.59 -2.65
CA ALA A 518 -0.25 12.51 -3.70
C ALA A 518 0.87 12.75 -4.73
N GLU A 519 2.10 13.05 -4.30
CA GLU A 519 3.27 13.20 -5.18
C GLU A 519 3.47 11.97 -6.10
N ARG A 520 3.34 10.76 -5.54
CA ARG A 520 3.43 9.51 -6.31
C ARG A 520 2.25 9.30 -7.26
N ILE A 521 1.04 9.74 -6.91
CA ILE A 521 -0.14 9.71 -7.79
C ILE A 521 0.10 10.63 -8.99
N ASP A 522 0.56 11.86 -8.74
CA ASP A 522 0.81 12.84 -9.79
C ASP A 522 1.87 12.31 -10.78
N ALA A 523 2.95 11.70 -10.27
CA ALA A 523 3.99 11.09 -11.10
C ALA A 523 3.47 9.94 -11.99
N ILE A 524 2.51 9.14 -11.51
CA ILE A 524 1.88 8.07 -12.31
C ILE A 524 1.09 8.65 -13.50
N TYR A 525 0.39 9.76 -13.31
CA TYR A 525 -0.41 10.39 -14.36
C TYR A 525 0.43 11.11 -15.41
N VAL A 526 1.53 11.75 -14.99
CA VAL A 526 2.53 12.31 -15.91
C VAL A 526 3.05 11.25 -16.88
N GLU A 527 3.25 10.03 -16.38
CA GLU A 527 3.68 8.95 -17.24
C GLU A 527 2.58 8.47 -18.20
N ASP A 528 1.36 8.24 -17.72
CA ASP A 528 0.24 7.84 -18.59
C ASP A 528 0.11 8.81 -19.77
N GLU A 529 0.22 10.12 -19.51
CA GLU A 529 0.20 11.16 -20.53
C GLU A 529 1.39 11.10 -21.51
N GLY A 530 2.54 10.58 -21.07
CA GLY A 530 3.74 10.42 -21.89
C GLY A 530 3.77 9.17 -22.76
N LEU A 531 2.83 8.23 -22.60
CA LEU A 531 2.81 6.97 -23.35
C LEU A 531 2.02 7.06 -24.66
N PRO A 532 2.48 6.40 -25.74
CA PRO A 532 1.81 6.46 -27.04
C PRO A 532 0.48 5.69 -27.05
N LEU A 533 0.35 4.64 -26.25
CA LEU A 533 -0.85 3.84 -26.11
C LEU A 533 -1.39 4.04 -24.70
N ARG A 534 -2.66 4.46 -24.58
CA ARG A 534 -3.28 4.84 -23.30
C ARG A 534 -4.60 4.12 -23.02
N LYS A 535 -4.95 3.12 -23.83
CA LYS A 535 -6.17 2.31 -23.73
C LYS A 535 -5.81 0.83 -23.75
N SER A 536 -6.29 0.07 -22.78
CA SER A 536 -5.86 -1.33 -22.57
C SER A 536 -6.10 -2.24 -23.77
N HIS A 537 -7.23 -2.07 -24.47
CA HIS A 537 -7.55 -2.83 -25.69
C HIS A 537 -6.66 -2.52 -26.89
N GLU A 538 -5.79 -1.49 -26.81
CA GLU A 538 -4.82 -1.17 -27.87
C GLU A 538 -3.46 -1.85 -27.68
N ASN A 539 -3.22 -2.49 -26.53
CA ASN A 539 -1.97 -3.18 -26.26
C ASN A 539 -1.70 -4.29 -27.30
N PRO A 540 -0.61 -4.20 -28.09
CA PRO A 540 -0.37 -5.13 -29.18
C PRO A 540 -0.10 -6.56 -28.70
N GLU A 541 0.61 -6.75 -27.59
CA GLU A 541 0.88 -8.09 -27.07
C GLU A 541 -0.40 -8.73 -26.50
N VAL A 542 -1.29 -7.94 -25.90
CA VAL A 542 -2.59 -8.43 -25.40
C VAL A 542 -3.49 -8.86 -26.56
N LYS A 543 -3.49 -8.13 -27.68
CA LYS A 543 -4.21 -8.54 -28.90
C LYS A 543 -3.73 -9.89 -29.40
N VAL A 544 -2.42 -10.09 -29.49
CA VAL A 544 -1.82 -11.37 -29.90
C VAL A 544 -2.19 -12.49 -28.93
N LEU A 545 -2.17 -12.23 -27.61
CA LEU A 545 -2.60 -13.19 -26.59
C LEU A 545 -4.04 -13.66 -26.82
N TYR A 546 -4.98 -12.74 -27.10
CA TYR A 546 -6.35 -13.14 -27.43
C TYR A 546 -6.43 -13.83 -28.79
N GLU A 547 -5.78 -13.33 -29.83
CA GLU A 547 -5.87 -13.94 -31.17
C GLU A 547 -5.38 -15.40 -31.18
N GLU A 548 -4.25 -15.67 -30.53
CA GLU A 548 -3.56 -16.95 -30.66
C GLU A 548 -3.82 -17.93 -29.51
N PHE A 549 -4.16 -17.44 -28.31
CA PHE A 549 -4.16 -18.28 -27.11
C PHE A 549 -5.47 -18.26 -26.32
N LEU A 550 -6.03 -17.10 -25.99
CA LEU A 550 -7.26 -16.99 -25.18
C LEU A 550 -8.56 -16.94 -26.00
N HIS A 551 -8.46 -16.55 -27.27
CA HIS A 551 -9.53 -16.34 -28.26
C HIS A 551 -10.50 -15.21 -27.95
N GLU A 552 -11.15 -15.21 -26.79
CA GLU A 552 -12.13 -14.17 -26.42
C GLU A 552 -12.18 -13.91 -24.91
N PRO A 553 -12.48 -12.66 -24.48
CA PRO A 553 -12.78 -12.36 -23.09
C PRO A 553 -14.00 -13.16 -22.61
N LEU A 554 -13.96 -13.66 -21.37
CA LEU A 554 -14.99 -14.51 -20.76
C LEU A 554 -15.26 -15.85 -21.49
N GLY A 555 -14.41 -16.24 -22.45
CA GLY A 555 -14.41 -17.56 -23.07
C GLY A 555 -13.92 -18.65 -22.13
N HIS A 556 -13.97 -19.91 -22.56
CA HIS A 556 -13.61 -21.05 -21.70
C HIS A 556 -12.18 -20.94 -21.14
N LYS A 557 -11.20 -20.67 -22.01
CA LYS A 557 -9.78 -20.66 -21.64
C LYS A 557 -9.37 -19.43 -20.83
N SER A 558 -9.92 -18.26 -21.16
CA SER A 558 -9.75 -17.05 -20.32
C SER A 558 -10.40 -17.25 -18.96
N HIS A 559 -11.60 -17.82 -18.89
CA HIS A 559 -12.26 -18.10 -17.61
C HIS A 559 -11.51 -19.14 -16.76
N GLU A 560 -10.91 -20.16 -17.37
CA GLU A 560 -10.10 -21.16 -16.68
C GLU A 560 -8.83 -20.54 -16.05
N LEU A 561 -8.10 -19.70 -16.80
CA LEU A 561 -6.79 -19.22 -16.36
C LEU A 561 -6.86 -17.89 -15.59
N LEU A 562 -7.83 -17.04 -15.91
CA LEU A 562 -7.86 -15.63 -15.50
C LEU A 562 -8.96 -15.30 -14.51
N HIS A 563 -9.84 -16.25 -14.19
CA HIS A 563 -10.93 -16.04 -13.23
C HIS A 563 -10.74 -16.91 -11.98
N THR A 564 -11.45 -16.54 -10.91
CA THR A 564 -11.40 -17.20 -9.61
C THR A 564 -12.71 -16.96 -8.85
N HIS A 565 -12.84 -17.61 -7.70
CA HIS A 565 -13.98 -17.47 -6.81
C HIS A 565 -13.50 -17.27 -5.38
N TYR A 566 -14.26 -16.51 -4.61
CA TYR A 566 -13.93 -16.20 -3.22
C TYR A 566 -14.85 -16.95 -2.27
N THR A 567 -14.32 -17.32 -1.12
CA THR A 567 -15.07 -18.08 -0.10
C THR A 567 -15.13 -17.33 1.22
N PRO A 568 -16.26 -17.39 1.95
CA PRO A 568 -16.37 -16.79 3.28
C PRO A 568 -15.27 -17.27 4.23
N LYS A 569 -14.65 -16.32 4.96
CA LYS A 569 -13.84 -16.69 6.13
C LYS A 569 -14.79 -16.99 7.28
N ASN A 570 -14.95 -18.26 7.62
CA ASN A 570 -15.80 -18.74 8.71
C ASN A 570 -15.28 -18.37 10.12
N LYS A 571 -14.63 -17.21 10.28
CA LYS A 571 -14.17 -16.67 11.56
C LYS A 571 -15.15 -15.58 11.99
N LYS A 572 -16.01 -15.88 12.97
CA LYS A 572 -16.84 -14.86 13.62
C LYS A 572 -15.94 -14.01 14.51
N PHE A 573 -15.69 -12.78 14.09
CA PHE A 573 -15.03 -11.76 14.91
C PHE A 573 -16.13 -10.88 15.51
N LEU A 574 -16.16 -10.76 16.83
CA LEU A 574 -17.17 -10.05 17.62
C LEU A 574 -17.15 -8.54 17.34
#